data_AF-A0A5D6YAZ4-F1
#
_entry.id   AF-A0A5D6YAZ4-F1
#
_cell.length_a   1.000
_cell.length_b   1.000
_cell.length_c   1.000
_cell.angle_alpha   90.00
_cell.angle_beta   90.00
_cell.angle_gamma   90.00
#
_symmetry.space_group_name_H-M   'P 1'
#
loop_
_entity.id
_entity.type
_entity.pdbx_description
1 polymer ?
#
loop_
_entity_poly.entity_id
_entity_poly.type
_entity_poly.pdbx_seq_one_letter_code
_entity_poly.pdbx_strand_id
1 'polypeptide(L)'
;MAAFLSAAWDADASRAVECRCYQHGALVSGADAAVKRMRLSQRGLELSSGAREPATAREQVIPWADVLGAAELGAGHRALVPGHRGSHSAAAAREFVVYGCVSKPLALEWAKSAGGGAWGVPRALGALFCIGRRDAANEPSTGVRASATLPAFDAADASGKESAGSQRSAPEQRVLVQWVLRYDGEDADTFVPRVVRAIRSLADPRSVHATSPVEAGGGHEPPELPRRKYLVLINPAGGPGKAKQIYDTVVAPVLEQSNVECEAVVTERQHHASEIVASAPLNAYDCIVAVGGDGLLSEIVQGIMQRPDWEQAIQQPLGIVPGGSGNGLAASLLYRSGEAMEPLSAAFALVKGSANELDVTSVRNSNGDTMYSFLSLEWAFIADVDLDSEKYRAFGGARFAISTVMKLLSRRQQYSGTLRYLSSDADTQPPAKYHEAPRGDSTAPSKEAETRPALACCEAQPPSAKSTGSGSHAGDEWNEISGPFHVFWAMSVSHAASDGHIAPGAAMDDGYYYLMLMAGPFSRMNHLRMLMGLDAGSHVGKPQVQLIRTRAFTLRTDNAADRLCVDGERFAGPQLQCTAHSVACSASQRADRGEQGQRMSDEDDASCAR
;
A
#
# COMPACT_ATOMS: atom_id res chain seq x y z
N MET A 1 14.89 16.35 14.66
CA MET A 1 14.70 15.62 15.95
C MET A 1 15.74 15.98 17.02
N ALA A 2 17.05 15.81 16.79
CA ALA A 2 18.10 16.14 17.78
C ALA A 2 18.00 17.59 18.32
N ALA A 3 17.86 18.55 17.41
CA ALA A 3 17.69 19.97 17.76
C ALA A 3 16.40 20.22 18.57
N PHE A 4 15.28 19.61 18.19
CA PHE A 4 14.03 19.66 18.95
C PHE A 4 14.23 19.11 20.37
N LEU A 5 14.83 17.92 20.51
CA LEU A 5 15.06 17.32 21.82
C LEU A 5 15.98 18.20 22.66
N SER A 6 17.06 18.76 22.10
CA SER A 6 17.99 19.63 22.83
C SER A 6 17.39 20.98 23.25
N ALA A 7 16.41 21.50 22.49
CA ALA A 7 15.80 22.80 22.76
C ALA A 7 14.56 22.69 23.65
N ALA A 8 13.74 21.66 23.44
CA ALA A 8 12.45 21.47 24.09
C ALA A 8 12.50 20.45 25.25
N TRP A 9 13.59 19.70 25.41
CA TRP A 9 13.78 18.70 26.46
C TRP A 9 15.19 18.78 27.02
N ASP A 10 15.36 18.57 28.33
CA ASP A 10 16.72 18.41 28.86
C ASP A 10 17.19 17.00 28.49
N ALA A 11 18.20 16.94 27.62
CA ALA A 11 18.69 15.68 27.05
C ALA A 11 19.11 14.71 28.15
N ASP A 12 19.58 15.15 29.31
CA ASP A 12 20.04 14.27 30.40
C ASP A 12 18.98 14.07 31.50
N ALA A 13 17.85 14.78 31.44
CA ALA A 13 16.79 14.67 32.42
C ALA A 13 15.92 13.42 32.17
N SER A 14 16.19 12.37 32.95
CA SER A 14 15.26 11.25 33.11
C SER A 14 14.26 11.54 34.23
N ARG A 15 12.99 11.18 34.04
CA ARG A 15 11.93 11.33 35.04
C ARG A 15 11.44 9.97 35.51
N ALA A 16 11.21 9.82 36.82
CA ALA A 16 10.61 8.62 37.38
C ALA A 16 9.11 8.61 37.07
N VAL A 17 8.64 7.54 36.43
CA VAL A 17 7.23 7.32 36.08
C VAL A 17 6.82 5.91 36.45
N GLU A 18 5.59 5.73 36.90
CA GLU A 18 4.99 4.39 36.95
C GLU A 18 4.51 4.03 35.55
N CYS A 19 4.90 2.87 35.03
CA CYS A 19 4.55 2.45 33.68
C CYS A 19 3.75 1.14 33.70
N ARG A 20 2.61 1.12 32.99
CA ARG A 20 1.80 -0.09 32.74
C ARG A 20 1.61 -0.26 31.23
N CYS A 21 1.75 -1.48 30.73
CA CYS A 21 1.63 -1.80 29.30
C CYS A 21 0.41 -2.71 29.07
N TYR A 22 -0.40 -2.41 28.07
CA TYR A 22 -1.57 -3.19 27.69
C TYR A 22 -1.55 -3.50 26.19
N GLN A 23 -1.95 -4.72 25.82
CA GLN A 23 -2.01 -5.17 24.43
C GLN A 23 -3.46 -5.51 24.04
N HIS A 24 -3.88 -5.13 22.85
CA HIS A 24 -5.22 -5.48 22.34
C HIS A 24 -5.36 -7.01 22.17
N GLY A 25 -6.49 -7.59 22.64
CA GLY A 25 -6.77 -9.03 22.57
C GLY A 25 -6.17 -9.89 23.68
N ALA A 26 -5.34 -9.32 24.55
CA ALA A 26 -4.82 -9.98 25.75
C ALA A 26 -4.95 -9.01 26.93
N LEU A 27 -5.92 -9.24 27.81
CA LEU A 27 -5.96 -8.57 29.11
C LEU A 27 -4.74 -9.05 29.90
N VAL A 28 -3.64 -8.29 29.85
CA VAL A 28 -2.64 -8.33 30.91
C VAL A 28 -3.27 -7.60 32.09
N SER A 29 -4.24 -8.24 32.75
CA SER A 29 -4.66 -7.83 34.08
C SER A 29 -3.54 -8.23 35.04
N GLY A 30 -2.57 -7.34 35.24
CA GLY A 30 -1.59 -7.49 36.32
C GLY A 30 -0.12 -7.62 35.92
N ALA A 31 0.38 -6.77 35.01
CA ALA A 31 1.79 -6.39 35.16
C ALA A 31 1.84 -5.35 36.28
N ASP A 32 2.49 -5.69 37.41
CA ASP A 32 2.73 -4.74 38.49
C ASP A 32 3.30 -3.44 37.93
N ALA A 33 2.77 -2.30 38.39
CA ALA A 33 3.24 -0.99 37.96
C ALA A 33 4.74 -0.89 38.28
N ALA A 34 5.58 -0.89 37.24
CA ALA A 34 7.02 -0.77 37.41
C ALA A 34 7.39 0.71 37.41
N VAL A 35 8.10 1.16 38.44
CA VAL A 35 8.72 2.48 38.43
C VAL A 35 9.91 2.44 37.48
N LYS A 36 9.81 3.19 36.38
CA LYS A 36 10.84 3.31 35.35
C LYS A 36 11.35 4.74 35.28
N ARG A 37 12.58 4.91 34.80
CA ARG A 37 13.06 6.21 34.36
C ARG A 37 12.75 6.38 32.88
N MET A 38 11.95 7.38 32.55
CA MET A 38 11.58 7.75 31.19
C MET A 38 12.46 8.88 30.69
N ARG A 39 12.91 8.75 29.43
CA ARG A 39 13.62 9.78 28.67
C ARG A 39 13.11 9.78 27.23
N LEU A 40 13.01 10.96 26.62
CA LEU A 40 12.81 11.09 25.18
C LEU A 40 14.18 11.17 24.50
N SER A 41 14.45 10.29 23.55
CA SER A 41 15.71 10.28 22.79
C SER A 41 15.43 10.26 21.29
N GLN A 42 16.49 10.33 20.48
CA GLN A 42 16.36 10.18 19.02
C GLN A 42 15.86 8.79 18.62
N ARG A 43 16.09 7.78 19.47
CA ARG A 43 15.68 6.40 19.19
C ARG A 43 14.20 6.17 19.48
N GLY A 44 13.63 6.91 20.44
CA GLY A 44 12.27 6.69 20.90
C GLY A 44 12.03 7.17 22.32
N LEU A 45 11.01 6.58 22.97
CA LEU A 45 10.86 6.65 24.42
C LEU A 45 11.73 5.57 25.06
N GLU A 46 12.74 6.00 25.81
CA GLU A 46 13.62 5.13 26.59
C GLU A 46 13.04 4.95 27.99
N LEU A 47 12.88 3.68 28.39
CA LEU A 47 12.39 3.25 29.68
C LEU A 47 13.43 2.33 30.33
N SER A 48 14.12 2.81 31.36
CA SER A 48 15.10 2.03 32.14
C SER A 48 14.59 1.72 33.54
N SER A 49 14.96 0.57 34.11
CA SER A 49 14.64 0.26 35.51
C SER A 49 15.50 1.10 36.46
N GLY A 50 14.95 1.44 37.62
CA GLY A 50 15.66 2.22 38.64
C GLY A 50 16.88 1.49 39.21
N ALA A 51 17.76 2.22 39.90
CA ALA A 51 19.10 1.82 40.40
C ALA A 51 19.17 0.59 41.35
N ARG A 52 18.10 -0.21 41.49
CA ARG A 52 18.06 -1.43 42.32
C ARG A 52 18.07 -2.74 41.54
N GLU A 53 18.00 -2.72 40.21
CA GLU A 53 18.15 -3.93 39.39
C GLU A 53 19.61 -4.12 38.91
N PRO A 54 20.07 -5.38 38.72
CA PRO A 54 21.42 -5.65 38.22
C PRO A 54 21.65 -4.98 36.86
N ALA A 55 22.90 -4.63 36.55
CA ALA A 55 23.36 -3.96 35.33
C ALA A 55 22.97 -4.67 34.00
N THR A 56 22.29 -5.81 34.07
CA THR A 56 21.71 -6.58 32.97
C THR A 56 20.25 -6.23 32.67
N ALA A 57 19.62 -5.34 33.44
CA ALA A 57 18.25 -4.90 33.20
C ALA A 57 18.17 -4.08 31.90
N ARG A 58 17.60 -4.71 30.87
CA ARG A 58 17.54 -4.20 29.50
C ARG A 58 16.78 -2.88 29.44
N GLU A 59 17.44 -1.83 28.95
CA GLU A 59 16.80 -0.61 28.49
C GLU A 59 15.74 -0.96 27.43
N GLN A 60 14.50 -0.54 27.66
CA GLN A 60 13.40 -0.72 26.72
C GLN A 60 13.22 0.55 25.92
N VAL A 61 13.35 0.45 24.60
CA VAL A 61 13.11 1.57 23.68
C VAL A 61 11.80 1.32 22.95
N ILE A 62 10.90 2.31 22.98
CA ILE A 62 9.71 2.36 22.13
C ILE A 62 10.04 3.26 20.94
N PRO A 63 10.29 2.72 19.73
CA PRO A 63 10.74 3.51 18.60
C PRO A 63 9.68 4.50 18.13
N TRP A 64 10.08 5.71 17.72
CA TRP A 64 9.15 6.71 17.15
C TRP A 64 8.39 6.20 15.93
N ALA A 65 8.99 5.25 15.18
CA ALA A 65 8.35 4.59 14.05
C ALA A 65 7.11 3.77 14.44
N ASP A 66 7.04 3.27 15.68
CA ASP A 66 5.93 2.44 16.17
C ASP A 66 4.97 3.22 17.09
N VAL A 67 5.31 4.45 17.49
CA VAL A 67 4.43 5.36 18.24
C VAL A 67 3.41 5.97 17.29
N LEU A 68 2.12 5.76 17.60
CA LEU A 68 1.00 6.37 16.91
C LEU A 68 0.74 7.80 17.41
N GLY A 69 0.81 8.01 18.72
CA GLY A 69 0.57 9.29 19.37
C GLY A 69 0.48 9.16 20.88
N ALA A 70 0.01 10.22 21.55
CA ALA A 70 -0.20 10.26 22.99
C ALA A 70 -1.43 11.10 23.37
N ALA A 71 -1.96 10.89 24.57
CA ALA A 71 -3.04 11.70 25.13
C ALA A 71 -2.94 11.78 26.65
N GLU A 72 -3.48 12.85 27.22
CA GLU A 72 -3.71 12.98 28.65
C GLU A 72 -4.89 12.08 29.05
N LEU A 73 -4.80 11.41 30.20
CA LEU A 73 -5.87 10.54 30.70
C LEU A 73 -6.78 11.33 31.64
N GLY A 74 -7.75 12.04 31.07
CA GLY A 74 -8.80 12.80 31.78
C GLY A 74 -10.23 12.27 31.53
N ALA A 75 -11.23 12.92 32.14
CA ALA A 75 -12.65 12.61 31.96
C ALA A 75 -13.14 12.96 30.54
N GLY A 76 -12.83 12.13 29.55
CA GLY A 76 -13.28 12.33 28.17
C GLY A 76 -12.56 11.49 27.10
N HIS A 77 -11.33 11.05 27.34
CA HIS A 77 -10.57 10.25 26.36
C HIS A 77 -10.80 8.75 26.54
N ARG A 78 -11.20 8.05 25.47
CA ARG A 78 -11.45 6.60 25.47
C ARG A 78 -10.12 5.84 25.39
N ALA A 79 -9.89 4.93 26.33
CA ALA A 79 -8.80 3.96 26.25
C ALA A 79 -9.07 2.94 25.12
N LEU A 80 -8.03 2.57 24.37
CA LEU A 80 -8.12 1.67 23.22
C LEU A 80 -8.17 0.19 23.61
N VAL A 81 -7.46 -0.19 24.67
CA VAL A 81 -7.46 -1.56 25.15
C VAL A 81 -8.56 -1.73 26.20
N PRO A 82 -9.51 -2.67 26.02
CA PRO A 82 -10.51 -2.99 27.03
C PRO A 82 -9.80 -3.48 28.29
N GLY A 83 -9.69 -2.65 29.32
CA GLY A 83 -9.02 -3.03 30.56
C GLY A 83 -8.64 -1.88 31.47
N HIS A 84 -8.39 -0.68 30.95
CA HIS A 84 -8.12 0.50 31.78
C HIS A 84 -9.12 1.61 31.49
N ARG A 85 -10.11 1.77 32.38
CA ARG A 85 -10.85 3.02 32.49
C ARG A 85 -10.03 3.88 33.45
N GLY A 86 -9.49 4.99 32.95
CA GLY A 86 -8.67 5.90 33.75
C GLY A 86 -9.33 6.23 35.09
N SER A 87 -8.52 6.59 36.07
CA SER A 87 -9.03 6.96 37.39
C SER A 87 -10.00 8.15 37.28
N HIS A 88 -11.23 8.02 37.79
CA HIS A 88 -12.21 9.12 37.88
C HIS A 88 -11.88 10.13 39.01
N SER A 89 -10.70 10.02 39.62
CA SER A 89 -10.22 10.89 40.70
C SER A 89 -9.48 12.12 40.14
N ALA A 90 -9.40 13.19 40.94
CA ALA A 90 -8.54 14.36 40.68
C ALA A 90 -7.04 14.00 40.44
N ALA A 91 -6.64 12.76 40.70
CA ALA A 91 -5.35 12.17 40.30
C ALA A 91 -5.17 12.01 38.76
N ALA A 92 -6.20 12.24 37.95
CA ALA A 92 -6.16 12.17 36.48
C ALA A 92 -5.17 13.17 35.82
N ALA A 93 -4.85 14.29 36.47
CA ALA A 93 -3.89 15.28 35.97
C ALA A 93 -2.42 14.77 35.91
N ARG A 94 -2.17 13.54 36.39
CA ARG A 94 -0.85 12.93 36.51
C ARG A 94 -0.63 11.74 35.57
N GLU A 95 -1.65 11.33 34.83
CA GLU A 95 -1.58 10.17 33.94
C GLU A 95 -1.66 10.59 32.47
N PHE A 96 -0.84 9.95 31.64
CA PHE A 96 -0.93 10.04 30.19
C PHE A 96 -0.73 8.67 29.55
N VAL A 97 -1.20 8.54 28.32
CA VAL A 97 -1.09 7.32 27.54
C VAL A 97 -0.29 7.58 26.27
N VAL A 98 0.58 6.63 25.95
CA VAL A 98 1.24 6.53 24.65
C VAL A 98 0.62 5.37 23.91
N TYR A 99 0.25 5.59 22.65
CA TYR A 99 -0.34 4.59 21.78
C TYR A 99 0.70 4.11 20.78
N GLY A 100 0.75 2.80 20.55
CA GLY A 100 1.68 2.20 19.59
C GLY A 100 1.07 1.08 18.77
N CYS A 101 1.69 0.84 17.62
CA CYS A 101 1.39 -0.25 16.72
C CYS A 101 2.70 -0.96 16.37
N VAL A 102 2.98 -2.06 17.07
CA VAL A 102 4.28 -2.74 17.04
C VAL A 102 4.17 -4.08 16.31
N SER A 103 5.32 -4.60 15.91
CA SER A 103 5.39 -5.97 15.41
C SER A 103 5.00 -6.98 16.49
N LYS A 104 4.31 -8.04 16.07
CA LYS A 104 3.88 -9.12 16.97
C LYS A 104 5.05 -9.80 17.70
N PRO A 105 6.22 -10.06 17.06
CA PRO A 105 7.41 -10.52 17.79
C PRO A 105 7.85 -9.57 18.91
N LEU A 106 7.90 -8.25 18.64
CA LEU A 106 8.29 -7.25 19.63
C LEU A 106 7.31 -7.19 20.81
N ALA A 107 6.00 -7.26 20.53
CA ALA A 107 4.98 -7.32 21.57
C ALA A 107 5.14 -8.54 22.49
N LEU A 108 5.45 -9.72 21.91
CA LEU A 108 5.70 -10.94 22.68
C LEU A 108 6.96 -10.84 23.54
N GLU A 109 8.01 -10.14 23.08
CA GLU A 109 9.19 -9.87 23.89
C GLU A 109 8.87 -8.99 25.10
N TRP A 110 8.07 -7.94 24.92
CA TRP A 110 7.64 -7.11 26.03
C TRP A 110 6.78 -7.86 27.04
N ALA A 111 5.86 -8.70 26.57
CA ALA A 111 5.05 -9.55 27.45
C ALA A 111 5.91 -10.48 28.31
N LYS A 112 6.97 -11.08 27.74
CA LYS A 112 7.93 -11.92 28.49
C LYS A 112 8.72 -11.11 29.52
N SER A 113 9.13 -9.88 29.17
CA SER A 113 9.88 -9.00 30.07
C SER A 113 9.06 -8.51 31.27
N ALA A 114 7.74 -8.48 31.14
CA ALA A 114 6.81 -8.03 32.18
C ALA A 114 6.47 -9.12 33.23
N GLY A 115 7.16 -10.26 33.23
CA GLY A 115 6.98 -11.32 34.24
C GLY A 115 5.76 -12.23 34.02
N GLY A 116 5.04 -12.10 32.89
CA GLY A 116 3.92 -12.97 32.54
C GLY A 116 4.40 -14.33 32.03
N GLY A 117 4.06 -15.41 32.73
CA GLY A 117 4.30 -16.79 32.30
C GLY A 117 3.68 -17.10 30.94
N ALA A 118 4.24 -18.12 30.25
CA ALA A 118 3.88 -18.52 28.90
C ALA A 118 2.36 -18.60 28.66
N TRP A 119 1.89 -17.86 27.65
CA TRP A 119 0.50 -17.79 27.24
C TRP A 119 0.00 -19.13 26.69
N GLY A 120 -1.04 -19.69 27.32
CA GLY A 120 -1.92 -20.67 26.69
C GLY A 120 -2.77 -19.96 25.64
N VAL A 121 -2.49 -20.18 24.36
CA VAL A 121 -3.37 -19.78 23.26
C VAL A 121 -4.72 -20.49 23.45
N PRO A 122 -5.88 -19.80 23.52
CA PRO A 122 -7.16 -20.46 23.47
C PRO A 122 -7.29 -21.18 22.14
N ARG A 123 -7.29 -22.51 22.18
CA ARG A 123 -7.33 -23.44 21.04
C ARG A 123 -8.63 -23.38 20.21
N ALA A 124 -9.51 -22.40 20.43
CA ALA A 124 -10.90 -22.41 19.95
C ALA A 124 -11.22 -21.44 18.79
N LEU A 125 -10.27 -20.65 18.28
CA LEU A 125 -10.50 -19.81 17.08
C LEU A 125 -9.58 -20.12 15.89
N GLY A 126 -8.67 -21.09 16.04
CA GLY A 126 -7.74 -21.54 14.98
C GLY A 126 -8.29 -22.61 14.03
N ALA A 127 -9.58 -22.94 14.09
CA ALA A 127 -10.15 -24.09 13.37
C ALA A 127 -11.02 -23.75 12.15
N LEU A 128 -11.08 -22.48 11.70
CA LEU A 128 -11.83 -22.10 10.49
C LEU A 128 -11.01 -21.40 9.39
N PHE A 129 -9.70 -21.22 9.59
CA PHE A 129 -8.80 -20.68 8.57
C PHE A 129 -7.49 -21.46 8.55
N CYS A 130 -7.53 -22.71 8.09
CA CYS A 130 -6.36 -23.53 7.75
C CYS A 130 -6.81 -24.71 6.88
N ILE A 131 -7.00 -24.49 5.59
CA ILE A 131 -6.86 -25.56 4.59
C ILE A 131 -5.84 -25.06 3.57
N GLY A 132 -4.66 -25.68 3.55
CA GLY A 132 -3.74 -25.59 2.42
C GLY A 132 -2.34 -25.02 2.66
N ARG A 133 -1.60 -25.47 3.69
CA ARG A 133 -0.12 -25.47 3.62
C ARG A 133 0.36 -26.90 3.77
N ARG A 134 1.03 -27.42 2.74
CA ARG A 134 1.93 -28.57 2.84
C ARG A 134 3.28 -28.16 2.29
N ASP A 135 4.25 -28.15 3.19
CA ASP A 135 5.67 -28.12 2.89
C ASP A 135 6.03 -29.38 2.08
N ALA A 136 6.86 -29.21 1.06
CA ALA A 136 7.58 -30.34 0.45
C ALA A 136 8.92 -29.84 -0.10
N ALA A 137 9.98 -30.18 0.63
CA ALA A 137 11.34 -30.21 0.13
C ALA A 137 11.52 -31.43 -0.80
N ASN A 138 12.05 -31.21 -2.01
CA ASN A 138 13.12 -32.01 -2.60
C ASN A 138 13.43 -31.55 -4.03
N GLU A 139 14.72 -31.48 -4.33
CA GLU A 139 15.33 -31.20 -5.62
C GLU A 139 15.99 -32.49 -6.19
N PRO A 140 16.55 -32.54 -7.42
CA PRO A 140 15.92 -33.22 -8.54
C PRO A 140 16.81 -34.27 -9.25
N SER A 141 16.29 -34.95 -10.28
CA SER A 141 17.13 -35.40 -11.41
C SER A 141 16.34 -35.76 -12.69
N THR A 142 16.84 -35.17 -13.80
CA THR A 142 17.00 -35.69 -15.18
C THR A 142 15.74 -36.09 -15.98
N GLY A 143 15.51 -35.71 -17.25
CA GLY A 143 16.24 -34.95 -18.26
C GLY A 143 15.92 -35.56 -19.63
N VAL A 144 15.28 -34.84 -20.57
CA VAL A 144 15.29 -35.15 -22.03
C VAL A 144 14.98 -33.86 -22.82
N ARG A 145 15.76 -33.64 -23.89
CA ARG A 145 15.77 -32.51 -24.82
C ARG A 145 14.81 -32.67 -26.02
N ALA A 146 14.55 -31.51 -26.64
CA ALA A 146 14.28 -31.21 -28.06
C ALA A 146 12.82 -30.88 -28.42
N SER A 147 12.48 -29.94 -29.30
CA SER A 147 13.12 -28.76 -29.92
C SER A 147 12.08 -28.21 -30.92
N ALA A 148 11.80 -26.90 -30.92
CA ALA A 148 11.51 -26.08 -32.11
C ALA A 148 11.18 -24.64 -31.66
N THR A 149 12.01 -23.71 -32.11
CA THR A 149 12.17 -22.34 -31.60
C THR A 149 11.40 -21.34 -32.47
N LEU A 150 10.65 -20.44 -31.84
CA LEU A 150 10.33 -19.10 -32.34
C LEU A 150 11.03 -18.10 -31.40
N PRO A 151 11.45 -16.91 -31.85
CA PRO A 151 12.44 -16.10 -31.15
C PRO A 151 11.92 -15.72 -29.76
N ALA A 152 12.50 -16.34 -28.74
CA ALA A 152 12.43 -15.88 -27.37
C ALA A 152 13.33 -14.66 -27.27
N PHE A 153 12.81 -13.59 -26.68
CA PHE A 153 13.66 -12.49 -26.26
C PHE A 153 14.61 -13.00 -25.17
N ASP A 154 15.89 -12.67 -25.30
CA ASP A 154 16.90 -12.96 -24.30
C ASP A 154 16.50 -12.28 -22.99
N ALA A 155 16.35 -13.08 -21.93
CA ALA A 155 16.11 -12.64 -20.56
C ALA A 155 17.35 -11.94 -19.95
N ALA A 156 18.08 -11.17 -20.75
CA ALA A 156 19.37 -10.58 -20.39
C ALA A 156 19.24 -9.22 -19.70
N ASP A 157 18.13 -8.47 -19.87
CA ASP A 157 17.93 -7.17 -19.21
C ASP A 157 16.96 -7.19 -18.02
N ALA A 158 16.51 -8.39 -17.60
CA ALA A 158 16.01 -8.63 -16.25
C ALA A 158 17.15 -8.98 -15.26
N SER A 159 18.40 -8.65 -15.61
CA SER A 159 19.61 -8.95 -14.84
C SER A 159 20.11 -7.76 -13.99
N GLY A 160 19.19 -6.92 -13.51
CA GLY A 160 19.41 -6.30 -12.21
C GLY A 160 19.58 -7.45 -11.21
N LYS A 161 20.81 -7.70 -10.75
CA LYS A 161 21.16 -8.77 -9.81
C LYS A 161 20.23 -8.76 -8.60
N GLU A 162 19.11 -9.44 -8.65
CA GLU A 162 18.51 -10.02 -7.46
C GLU A 162 19.45 -11.14 -7.04
N SER A 163 20.17 -10.88 -5.96
CA SER A 163 20.95 -11.89 -5.26
C SER A 163 20.10 -13.15 -5.10
N ALA A 164 20.64 -14.28 -5.56
CA ALA A 164 20.11 -15.60 -5.29
C ALA A 164 19.71 -15.72 -3.82
N GLY A 165 18.41 -15.95 -3.57
CA GLY A 165 17.91 -16.36 -2.26
C GLY A 165 17.92 -15.30 -1.17
N SER A 166 17.30 -14.14 -1.37
CA SER A 166 16.69 -13.46 -0.22
C SER A 166 15.46 -14.28 0.17
N GLN A 167 15.56 -15.12 1.20
CA GLN A 167 14.37 -15.62 1.89
C GLN A 167 13.63 -14.39 2.43
N ARG A 168 12.69 -13.86 1.65
CA ARG A 168 11.87 -12.73 2.06
C ARG A 168 11.18 -13.12 3.36
N SER A 169 11.45 -12.37 4.42
CA SER A 169 10.91 -12.66 5.74
C SER A 169 9.39 -12.72 5.68
N ALA A 170 8.78 -13.57 6.52
CA ALA A 170 7.33 -13.61 6.65
C ALA A 170 6.78 -12.18 6.88
N PRO A 171 5.63 -11.82 6.28
CA PRO A 171 5.09 -10.48 6.37
C PRO A 171 4.89 -10.06 7.83
N GLU A 172 5.22 -8.80 8.13
CA GLU A 172 5.15 -8.24 9.47
C GLU A 172 3.69 -8.16 9.93
N GLN A 173 3.34 -8.93 10.97
CA GLN A 173 2.05 -8.82 11.65
C GLN A 173 2.13 -7.80 12.77
N ARG A 174 1.12 -6.95 12.89
CA ARG A 174 1.09 -5.87 13.88
C ARG A 174 0.05 -6.08 14.97
N VAL A 175 0.30 -5.46 16.12
CA VAL A 175 -0.63 -5.41 17.25
C VAL A 175 -0.64 -4.03 17.87
N LEU A 176 -1.82 -3.60 18.32
CA LEU A 176 -1.97 -2.34 19.05
C LEU A 176 -1.57 -2.53 20.51
N VAL A 177 -0.80 -1.57 21.00
CA VAL A 177 -0.26 -1.51 22.37
C VAL A 177 -0.52 -0.12 22.94
N GLN A 178 -0.78 -0.03 24.23
CA GLN A 178 -0.82 1.24 24.96
C GLN A 178 0.06 1.16 26.21
N TRP A 179 0.77 2.25 26.48
CA TRP A 179 1.50 2.45 27.73
C TRP A 179 0.81 3.54 28.52
N VAL A 180 0.34 3.20 29.71
CA VAL A 180 -0.17 4.17 30.68
C VAL A 180 0.97 4.55 31.60
N LEU A 181 1.30 5.83 31.62
CA LEU A 181 2.38 6.40 32.40
C LEU A 181 1.81 7.37 33.43
N ARG A 182 2.24 7.22 34.68
CA ARG A 182 1.88 8.13 35.77
C ARG A 182 3.12 8.86 36.25
N TYR A 183 3.01 10.18 36.38
CA TYR A 183 4.06 11.05 36.89
C TYR A 183 3.59 11.79 38.15
N ASP A 184 4.22 11.51 39.29
CA ASP A 184 3.87 12.08 40.59
C ASP A 184 4.75 13.27 41.03
N GLY A 185 5.46 13.91 40.08
CA GLY A 185 6.21 15.13 40.36
C GLY A 185 5.33 16.32 40.75
N GLU A 186 5.91 17.28 41.46
CA GLU A 186 5.22 18.52 41.86
C GLU A 186 4.82 19.37 40.64
N ASP A 187 5.53 19.24 39.52
CA ASP A 187 5.33 19.93 38.25
C ASP A 187 4.42 19.17 37.27
N ALA A 188 3.70 18.14 37.70
CA ALA A 188 2.91 17.26 36.83
C ALA A 188 1.93 18.00 35.90
N ASP A 189 1.24 19.02 36.42
CA ASP A 189 0.26 19.83 35.67
C ASP A 189 0.90 20.58 34.47
N THR A 190 2.22 20.76 34.49
CA THR A 190 2.98 21.34 33.37
C THR A 190 3.74 20.28 32.57
N PHE A 191 4.26 19.25 33.24
CA PHE A 191 5.04 18.19 32.61
C PHE A 191 4.20 17.31 31.69
N VAL A 192 3.01 16.89 32.14
CA VAL A 192 2.18 15.92 31.42
C VAL A 192 1.66 16.48 30.08
N PRO A 193 1.06 17.68 30.01
CA PRO A 193 0.67 18.26 28.73
C PRO A 193 1.86 18.48 27.80
N ARG A 194 3.00 18.95 28.34
CA ARG A 194 4.22 19.19 27.57
C ARG A 194 4.79 17.91 26.97
N VAL A 195 4.85 16.80 27.71
CA VAL A 195 5.37 15.53 27.21
C VAL A 195 4.42 14.90 26.18
N VAL A 196 3.11 15.00 26.38
CA VAL A 196 2.11 14.53 25.40
C VAL A 196 2.25 15.29 24.08
N ARG A 197 2.39 16.62 24.16
CA ARG A 197 2.60 17.48 22.99
C ARG A 197 3.92 17.15 22.27
N ALA A 198 4.99 16.91 23.02
CA ALA A 198 6.27 16.48 22.45
C ALA A 198 6.17 15.12 21.75
N ILE A 199 5.52 14.13 22.37
CA ILE A 199 5.34 12.79 21.79
C ILE A 199 4.49 12.86 20.52
N ARG A 200 3.38 13.62 20.51
CA ARG A 200 2.57 13.83 19.30
C ARG A 200 3.39 14.42 18.17
N SER A 201 4.18 15.44 18.47
CA SER A 201 5.02 16.13 17.49
C SER A 201 6.08 15.21 16.90
N LEU A 202 6.75 14.40 17.73
CA LEU A 202 7.78 13.46 17.31
C LEU A 202 7.22 12.21 16.62
N ALA A 203 5.98 11.83 16.92
CA ALA A 203 5.28 10.71 16.26
C ALA A 203 4.68 11.10 14.90
N ASP A 204 4.41 12.38 14.65
CA ASP A 204 3.86 12.86 13.38
C ASP A 204 4.91 12.72 12.25
N PRO A 205 4.61 12.01 11.15
CA PRO A 205 5.56 11.84 10.04
C PRO A 205 5.95 13.17 9.38
N ARG A 206 5.11 14.22 9.46
CA ARG A 206 5.41 15.55 8.89
C ARG A 206 6.53 16.27 9.65
N SER A 207 6.83 15.86 10.88
CA SER A 207 7.87 16.48 11.71
C SER A 207 9.28 16.36 11.13
N VAL A 208 9.52 15.40 10.24
CA VAL A 208 10.80 15.23 9.53
C VAL A 208 11.06 16.38 8.55
N HIS A 209 9.99 16.97 7.99
CA HIS A 209 10.06 18.02 6.97
C HIS A 209 9.85 19.43 7.54
N ALA A 210 9.58 19.58 8.84
CA ALA A 210 9.46 20.87 9.49
C ALA A 210 10.86 21.53 9.59
N THR A 211 11.19 22.35 8.59
CA THR A 211 12.50 23.00 8.40
C THR A 211 12.72 24.26 9.24
N SER A 212 11.77 24.68 10.08
CA SER A 212 11.99 25.85 10.92
C SER A 212 13.06 25.56 11.99
N PRO A 213 14.13 26.37 12.08
CA PRO A 213 15.07 26.30 13.19
C PRO A 213 14.28 26.51 14.47
N VAL A 214 14.28 25.50 15.35
CA VAL A 214 13.98 25.77 16.76
C VAL A 214 15.16 26.59 17.25
N GLU A 215 14.98 27.90 17.40
CA GLU A 215 16.03 28.78 17.91
C GLU A 215 16.49 28.23 19.27
N ALA A 216 17.79 27.98 19.37
CA ALA A 216 18.41 27.40 20.55
C ALA A 216 18.46 28.44 21.67
N GLY A 217 17.38 28.56 22.44
CA GLY A 217 17.30 29.49 23.56
C GLY A 217 16.01 29.36 24.35
N GLY A 218 16.05 28.57 25.43
CA GLY A 218 15.09 28.66 26.55
C GLY A 218 13.71 28.05 26.33
N GLY A 219 13.43 26.94 27.02
CA GLY A 219 12.09 26.62 27.57
C GLY A 219 10.87 26.62 26.65
N HIS A 220 11.02 26.65 25.33
CA HIS A 220 9.90 26.79 24.42
C HIS A 220 9.03 25.52 24.37
N GLU A 221 7.72 25.74 24.40
CA GLU A 221 6.71 24.70 24.28
C GLU A 221 6.82 24.02 22.89
N PRO A 222 6.70 22.68 22.80
CA PRO A 222 6.79 21.98 21.51
C PRO A 222 5.84 22.58 20.47
N PRO A 223 6.21 22.83 19.19
CA PRO A 223 5.24 23.28 18.18
C PRO A 223 4.07 22.29 18.07
N GLU A 224 2.84 22.79 18.08
CA GLU A 224 1.66 21.94 17.82
C GLU A 224 1.34 22.02 16.33
N LEU A 225 1.56 20.93 15.62
CA LEU A 225 1.15 20.83 14.22
C LEU A 225 -0.37 20.75 14.16
N PRO A 226 -1.01 21.42 13.18
CA PRO A 226 -2.44 21.26 12.96
C PRO A 226 -2.76 19.78 12.72
N ARG A 227 -3.90 19.31 13.23
CA ARG A 227 -4.33 17.92 13.03
C ARG A 227 -4.45 17.62 11.54
N ARG A 228 -4.06 16.40 11.16
CA ARG A 228 -4.35 15.91 9.82
C ARG A 228 -5.84 15.66 9.70
N LYS A 229 -6.45 15.97 8.56
CA LYS A 229 -7.87 15.73 8.30
C LYS A 229 -8.05 14.76 7.14
N TYR A 230 -8.68 13.61 7.38
CA TYR A 230 -8.93 12.58 6.36
C TYR A 230 -10.42 12.49 6.04
N LEU A 231 -10.76 12.44 4.75
CA LEU A 231 -12.09 12.06 4.26
C LEU A 231 -12.12 10.55 4.09
N VAL A 232 -12.95 9.84 4.83
CA VAL A 232 -13.03 8.38 4.79
C VAL A 232 -14.33 7.95 4.13
N LEU A 233 -14.23 7.33 2.95
CA LEU A 233 -15.37 6.78 2.22
C LEU A 233 -15.44 5.28 2.47
N ILE A 234 -16.61 4.80 2.88
CA ILE A 234 -16.81 3.43 3.35
C ILE A 234 -17.87 2.77 2.51
N ASN A 235 -17.55 1.66 1.82
CA ASN A 235 -18.55 0.86 1.10
C ASN A 235 -19.06 -0.27 2.00
N PRO A 236 -20.27 -0.15 2.61
CA PRO A 236 -20.77 -1.15 3.55
C PRO A 236 -21.11 -2.49 2.86
N ALA A 237 -21.36 -2.47 1.56
CA ALA A 237 -21.66 -3.64 0.74
C ALA A 237 -20.40 -4.25 0.04
N GLY A 238 -19.21 -3.70 0.33
CA GLY A 238 -17.95 -4.22 -0.18
C GLY A 238 -17.68 -5.64 0.30
N GLY A 239 -17.41 -6.55 -0.66
CA GLY A 239 -17.06 -7.95 -0.40
C GLY A 239 -17.97 -8.66 0.62
N PRO A 240 -17.46 -9.10 1.79
CA PRO A 240 -18.23 -9.81 2.80
C PRO A 240 -19.15 -8.90 3.65
N GLY A 241 -19.29 -7.61 3.33
CA GLY A 241 -20.15 -6.66 4.04
C GLY A 241 -19.59 -6.19 5.39
N LYS A 242 -18.26 -6.22 5.56
CA LYS A 242 -17.58 -5.92 6.84
C LYS A 242 -16.86 -4.58 6.87
N ALA A 243 -16.84 -3.82 5.78
CA ALA A 243 -16.05 -2.58 5.68
C ALA A 243 -16.37 -1.56 6.79
N LYS A 244 -17.66 -1.35 7.11
CA LYS A 244 -18.05 -0.46 8.22
C LYS A 244 -17.54 -0.96 9.57
N GLN A 245 -17.66 -2.26 9.84
CA GLN A 245 -17.14 -2.85 11.06
C GLN A 245 -15.61 -2.69 11.14
N ILE A 246 -14.90 -2.96 10.05
CA ILE A 246 -13.45 -2.76 9.94
C ILE A 246 -13.08 -1.31 10.25
N TYR A 247 -13.82 -0.34 9.70
CA TYR A 247 -13.61 1.06 10.02
C TYR A 247 -13.81 1.33 11.51
N ASP A 248 -14.98 0.97 12.06
CA ASP A 248 -15.35 1.27 13.44
C ASP A 248 -14.39 0.62 14.47
N THR A 249 -13.92 -0.61 14.22
CA THR A 249 -13.15 -1.38 15.21
C THR A 249 -11.64 -1.32 15.02
N VAL A 250 -11.14 -0.96 13.83
CA VAL A 250 -9.70 -0.96 13.52
C VAL A 250 -9.23 0.40 13.01
N VAL A 251 -9.85 0.92 11.95
CA VAL A 251 -9.32 2.11 11.26
C VAL A 251 -9.53 3.39 12.08
N ALA A 252 -10.77 3.69 12.47
CA ALA A 252 -11.10 4.91 13.21
C ALA A 252 -10.30 5.04 14.51
N PRO A 253 -10.15 3.97 15.33
CA PRO A 253 -9.32 4.05 16.52
C PRO A 253 -7.84 4.35 16.24
N VAL A 254 -7.24 3.77 15.18
CA VAL A 254 -5.85 4.06 14.80
C VAL A 254 -5.68 5.50 14.35
N LEU A 255 -6.61 6.02 13.53
CA LEU A 255 -6.59 7.41 13.07
C LEU A 255 -6.73 8.40 14.23
N GLU A 256 -7.68 8.17 15.15
CA GLU A 256 -7.90 9.01 16.33
C GLU A 256 -6.65 9.08 17.21
N GLN A 257 -6.01 7.94 17.47
CA GLN A 257 -4.79 7.86 18.29
C GLN A 257 -3.57 8.52 17.64
N SER A 258 -3.57 8.61 16.32
CA SER A 258 -2.56 9.31 15.54
C SER A 258 -2.84 10.79 15.32
N ASN A 259 -3.75 11.35 16.11
CA ASN A 259 -4.14 12.76 16.06
C ASN A 259 -4.64 13.17 14.67
N VAL A 260 -5.35 12.25 14.00
CA VAL A 260 -6.00 12.47 12.69
C VAL A 260 -7.50 12.67 12.91
N GLU A 261 -8.01 13.79 12.46
CA GLU A 261 -9.44 14.08 12.37
C GLU A 261 -10.03 13.36 11.15
N CYS A 262 -11.16 12.68 11.34
CA CYS A 262 -11.79 11.89 10.29
C CYS A 262 -13.21 12.36 10.01
N GLU A 263 -13.48 12.66 8.75
CA GLU A 263 -14.83 12.84 8.23
C GLU A 263 -15.24 11.57 7.50
N ALA A 264 -16.10 10.74 8.12
CA ALA A 264 -16.46 9.44 7.56
C ALA A 264 -17.83 9.47 6.89
N VAL A 265 -17.90 9.02 5.64
CA VAL A 265 -19.12 8.92 4.85
C VAL A 265 -19.32 7.48 4.39
N VAL A 266 -20.47 6.91 4.73
CA VAL A 266 -20.87 5.58 4.27
C VAL A 266 -21.55 5.74 2.92
N THR A 267 -21.03 5.09 1.88
CA THR A 267 -21.64 5.14 0.54
C THR A 267 -22.90 4.29 0.50
N GLU A 268 -23.84 4.67 -0.36
CA GLU A 268 -25.21 4.14 -0.36
C GLU A 268 -25.53 3.38 -1.64
N ARG A 269 -24.80 3.67 -2.73
CA ARG A 269 -25.03 3.13 -4.06
C ARG A 269 -23.76 3.27 -4.90
N GLN A 270 -23.75 2.59 -6.04
CA GLN A 270 -22.71 2.73 -7.05
C GLN A 270 -22.61 4.20 -7.50
N HIS A 271 -21.38 4.66 -7.71
CA HIS A 271 -21.00 6.04 -8.07
C HIS A 271 -21.22 7.10 -6.98
N HIS A 272 -21.70 6.75 -5.78
CA HIS A 272 -21.85 7.73 -4.69
C HIS A 272 -20.48 8.30 -4.29
N ALA A 273 -19.42 7.50 -4.26
CA ALA A 273 -18.08 8.01 -3.94
C ALA A 273 -17.58 9.00 -5.00
N SER A 274 -17.84 8.71 -6.28
CA SER A 274 -17.51 9.61 -7.39
C SER A 274 -18.18 10.99 -7.22
N GLU A 275 -19.48 11.01 -6.91
CA GLU A 275 -20.24 12.25 -6.72
C GLU A 275 -19.74 13.08 -5.54
N ILE A 276 -19.43 12.42 -4.41
CA ILE A 276 -18.87 13.08 -3.22
C ILE A 276 -17.55 13.75 -3.58
N VAL A 277 -16.61 13.01 -4.19
CA VAL A 277 -15.26 13.52 -4.46
C VAL A 277 -15.24 14.56 -5.59
N ALA A 278 -16.14 14.43 -6.57
CA ALA A 278 -16.30 15.43 -7.63
C ALA A 278 -16.73 16.81 -7.08
N SER A 279 -17.39 16.86 -5.91
CA SER A 279 -17.90 18.11 -5.30
C SER A 279 -17.18 18.53 -4.02
N ALA A 280 -16.42 17.62 -3.39
CA ALA A 280 -15.74 17.89 -2.13
C ALA A 280 -14.61 18.94 -2.26
N PRO A 281 -14.37 19.77 -1.22
CA PRO A 281 -13.20 20.65 -1.17
C PRO A 281 -11.95 19.82 -0.82
N LEU A 282 -11.30 19.22 -1.82
CA LEU A 282 -10.21 18.26 -1.60
C LEU A 282 -9.05 18.85 -0.79
N ASN A 283 -8.74 20.13 -1.02
CA ASN A 283 -7.73 20.88 -0.27
C ASN A 283 -7.99 21.03 1.25
N ALA A 284 -9.21 20.71 1.72
CA ALA A 284 -9.52 20.66 3.15
C ALA A 284 -9.06 19.36 3.81
N TYR A 285 -8.61 18.37 3.04
CA TYR A 285 -8.19 17.06 3.51
C TYR A 285 -6.73 16.79 3.13
N ASP A 286 -5.99 16.19 4.05
CA ASP A 286 -4.64 15.68 3.78
C ASP A 286 -4.66 14.35 3.02
N CYS A 287 -5.77 13.60 3.10
CA CYS A 287 -5.92 12.29 2.46
C CYS A 287 -7.40 11.92 2.27
N ILE A 288 -7.72 11.24 1.16
CA ILE A 288 -9.02 10.56 0.95
C ILE A 288 -8.79 9.06 1.08
N VAL A 289 -9.51 8.41 1.98
CA VAL A 289 -9.33 6.99 2.31
C VAL A 289 -10.55 6.17 1.85
N ALA A 290 -10.33 5.16 1.03
CA ALA A 290 -11.30 4.13 0.71
C ALA A 290 -11.23 2.97 1.70
N VAL A 291 -12.30 2.69 2.44
CA VAL A 291 -12.46 1.47 3.23
C VAL A 291 -13.41 0.53 2.48
N GLY A 292 -12.83 -0.42 1.73
CA GLY A 292 -13.56 -1.21 0.76
C GLY A 292 -12.62 -2.03 -0.14
N GLY A 293 -13.03 -2.27 -1.39
CA GLY A 293 -12.17 -2.87 -2.41
C GLY A 293 -11.76 -1.87 -3.48
N ASP A 294 -11.04 -2.33 -4.49
CA ASP A 294 -10.49 -1.50 -5.56
C ASP A 294 -11.57 -0.70 -6.30
N GLY A 295 -12.77 -1.27 -6.52
CA GLY A 295 -13.89 -0.55 -7.15
C GLY A 295 -14.32 0.74 -6.42
N LEU A 296 -14.23 0.79 -5.08
CA LEU A 296 -14.52 2.03 -4.34
C LEU A 296 -13.46 3.10 -4.62
N LEU A 297 -12.19 2.70 -4.69
CA LEU A 297 -11.11 3.61 -5.04
C LEU A 297 -11.20 4.03 -6.52
N SER A 298 -11.63 3.13 -7.40
CA SER A 298 -11.89 3.45 -8.81
C SER A 298 -12.98 4.52 -8.91
N GLU A 299 -14.09 4.41 -8.17
CA GLU A 299 -15.09 5.48 -8.10
C GLU A 299 -14.51 6.82 -7.64
N ILE A 300 -13.60 6.82 -6.66
CA ILE A 300 -12.92 8.04 -6.19
C ILE A 300 -12.07 8.64 -7.31
N VAL A 301 -11.22 7.85 -7.97
CA VAL A 301 -10.37 8.30 -9.08
C VAL A 301 -11.24 8.85 -10.21
N GLN A 302 -12.30 8.14 -10.59
CA GLN A 302 -13.24 8.59 -11.62
C GLN A 302 -13.91 9.93 -11.24
N GLY A 303 -14.28 10.10 -9.96
CA GLY A 303 -14.84 11.36 -9.45
C GLY A 303 -13.85 12.52 -9.50
N ILE A 304 -12.58 12.28 -9.14
CA ILE A 304 -11.50 13.27 -9.27
C ILE A 304 -11.33 13.70 -10.73
N MET A 305 -11.28 12.75 -11.65
CA MET A 305 -11.03 13.00 -13.08
C MET A 305 -12.21 13.70 -13.79
N GLN A 306 -13.41 13.68 -13.19
CA GLN A 306 -14.57 14.43 -13.66
C GLN A 306 -14.50 15.93 -13.31
N ARG A 307 -13.66 16.32 -12.36
CA ARG A 307 -13.58 17.70 -11.91
C ARG A 307 -12.97 18.64 -12.98
N PRO A 308 -13.32 19.93 -12.98
CA PRO A 308 -12.64 20.92 -13.82
C PRO A 308 -11.17 21.12 -13.44
N ASP A 309 -10.85 21.07 -12.13
CA ASP A 309 -9.52 21.21 -11.54
C ASP A 309 -8.79 19.85 -11.39
N TRP A 310 -9.12 18.87 -12.25
CA TRP A 310 -8.65 17.48 -12.14
C TRP A 310 -7.11 17.37 -12.00
N GLU A 311 -6.36 18.24 -12.67
CA GLU A 311 -4.89 18.22 -12.69
C GLU A 311 -4.28 18.47 -11.31
N GLN A 312 -4.90 19.36 -10.53
CA GLN A 312 -4.53 19.58 -9.14
C GLN A 312 -5.16 18.51 -8.24
N ALA A 313 -6.42 18.15 -8.52
CA ALA A 313 -7.17 17.21 -7.71
C ALA A 313 -6.58 15.79 -7.70
N ILE A 314 -5.97 15.33 -8.81
CA ILE A 314 -5.34 13.99 -8.90
C ILE A 314 -4.06 13.85 -8.07
N GLN A 315 -3.48 14.97 -7.64
CA GLN A 315 -2.35 14.99 -6.70
C GLN A 315 -2.78 14.80 -5.25
N GLN A 316 -4.10 14.79 -4.97
CA GLN A 316 -4.63 14.51 -3.64
C GLN A 316 -4.19 13.12 -3.16
N PRO A 317 -3.56 13.00 -1.98
CA PRO A 317 -3.25 11.70 -1.41
C PRO A 317 -4.47 10.79 -1.27
N LEU A 318 -4.34 9.56 -1.76
CA LEU A 318 -5.34 8.51 -1.67
C LEU A 318 -4.85 7.37 -0.75
N GLY A 319 -5.77 6.83 0.03
CA GLY A 319 -5.54 5.70 0.92
C GLY A 319 -6.51 4.56 0.62
N ILE A 320 -6.07 3.32 0.80
CA ILE A 320 -6.94 2.15 0.69
C ILE A 320 -6.77 1.23 1.90
N VAL A 321 -7.89 0.87 2.53
CA VAL A 321 -7.95 -0.14 3.58
C VAL A 321 -8.73 -1.34 3.03
N PRO A 322 -8.15 -2.56 3.09
CA PRO A 322 -8.81 -3.73 2.54
C PRO A 322 -10.08 -4.07 3.31
N GLY A 323 -11.21 -3.97 2.62
CA GLY A 323 -12.54 -4.34 3.10
C GLY A 323 -13.40 -5.00 2.00
N GLY A 324 -12.86 -5.17 0.79
CA GLY A 324 -13.50 -5.82 -0.35
C GLY A 324 -13.00 -7.24 -0.60
N SER A 325 -13.32 -7.78 -1.79
CA SER A 325 -12.95 -9.15 -2.19
C SER A 325 -11.63 -9.25 -2.99
N GLY A 326 -11.27 -8.23 -3.78
CA GLY A 326 -10.05 -8.17 -4.59
C GLY A 326 -8.88 -7.54 -3.84
N ASN A 327 -8.98 -6.26 -3.49
CA ASN A 327 -7.98 -5.49 -2.74
C ASN A 327 -6.57 -5.55 -3.36
N GLY A 328 -6.47 -5.52 -4.69
CA GLY A 328 -5.20 -5.65 -5.43
C GLY A 328 -4.21 -4.53 -5.13
N LEU A 329 -4.67 -3.27 -5.07
CA LEU A 329 -3.78 -2.16 -4.74
C LEU A 329 -3.30 -2.23 -3.29
N ALA A 330 -4.19 -2.53 -2.34
CA ALA A 330 -3.82 -2.70 -0.94
C ALA A 330 -2.83 -3.86 -0.75
N ALA A 331 -3.01 -4.97 -1.47
CA ALA A 331 -2.06 -6.08 -1.47
C ALA A 331 -0.69 -5.65 -2.02
N SER A 332 -0.65 -4.90 -3.13
CA SER A 332 0.58 -4.39 -3.73
C SER A 332 1.35 -3.47 -2.77
N LEU A 333 0.67 -2.51 -2.14
CA LEU A 333 1.26 -1.56 -1.18
C LEU A 333 1.83 -2.24 0.06
N LEU A 334 1.07 -3.16 0.65
CA LEU A 334 1.49 -3.87 1.87
C LEU A 334 2.59 -4.89 1.57
N TYR A 335 2.53 -5.57 0.43
CA TYR A 335 3.59 -6.47 -0.03
C TYR A 335 4.93 -5.73 -0.21
N ARG A 336 4.91 -4.55 -0.85
CA ARG A 336 6.11 -3.71 -0.98
C ARG A 336 6.64 -3.24 0.37
N SER A 337 5.75 -2.97 1.34
CA SER A 337 6.12 -2.58 2.71
C SER A 337 6.63 -3.73 3.58
N GLY A 338 6.51 -4.98 3.13
CA GLY A 338 6.75 -6.16 3.96
C GLY A 338 5.71 -6.35 5.07
N GLU A 339 4.53 -5.75 4.95
CA GLU A 339 3.45 -5.79 5.93
C GLU A 339 2.43 -6.88 5.60
N ALA A 340 1.79 -7.45 6.61
CA ALA A 340 0.70 -8.39 6.42
C ALA A 340 -0.53 -7.70 5.79
N MET A 341 -1.23 -8.41 4.90
CA MET A 341 -2.46 -7.95 4.24
C MET A 341 -3.64 -7.92 5.22
N GLU A 342 -3.61 -6.96 6.15
CA GLU A 342 -4.58 -6.78 7.23
C GLU A 342 -5.02 -5.31 7.33
N PRO A 343 -6.28 -5.02 7.72
CA PRO A 343 -6.74 -3.64 7.89
C PRO A 343 -5.90 -2.82 8.88
N LEU A 344 -5.34 -3.44 9.91
CA LEU A 344 -4.47 -2.77 10.88
C LEU A 344 -3.16 -2.30 10.21
N SER A 345 -2.56 -3.14 9.36
CA SER A 345 -1.36 -2.78 8.61
C SER A 345 -1.61 -1.62 7.66
N ALA A 346 -2.75 -1.63 6.96
CA ALA A 346 -3.17 -0.52 6.11
C ALA A 346 -3.41 0.77 6.91
N ALA A 347 -4.14 0.70 8.02
CA ALA A 347 -4.38 1.85 8.90
C ALA A 347 -3.07 2.42 9.46
N PHE A 348 -2.12 1.55 9.83
CA PHE A 348 -0.78 1.96 10.25
C PHE A 348 -0.02 2.67 9.13
N ALA A 349 -0.04 2.12 7.91
CA ALA A 349 0.57 2.75 6.74
C ALA A 349 -0.05 4.11 6.43
N LEU A 350 -1.36 4.32 6.62
CA LEU A 350 -2.02 5.62 6.43
C LEU A 350 -1.54 6.70 7.40
N VAL A 351 -1.16 6.34 8.63
CA VAL A 351 -0.78 7.31 9.68
C VAL A 351 0.72 7.50 9.82
N LYS A 352 1.53 6.50 9.47
CA LYS A 352 3.00 6.53 9.56
C LYS A 352 3.72 6.55 8.21
N GLY A 353 3.03 6.20 7.14
CA GLY A 353 3.62 6.10 5.82
C GLY A 353 3.89 7.44 5.15
N SER A 354 4.70 7.39 4.10
CA SER A 354 4.86 8.42 3.09
C SER A 354 3.98 8.14 1.89
N ALA A 355 3.49 9.20 1.29
CA ALA A 355 2.96 9.23 -0.06
C ALA A 355 3.94 8.63 -1.07
N ASN A 356 3.48 7.71 -1.92
CA ASN A 356 4.23 7.21 -3.09
C ASN A 356 3.42 7.50 -4.33
N GLU A 357 4.09 7.76 -5.44
CA GLU A 357 3.41 7.97 -6.71
C GLU A 357 2.77 6.66 -7.20
N LEU A 358 1.69 6.81 -7.95
CA LEU A 358 0.90 5.72 -8.51
C LEU A 358 0.48 6.12 -9.92
N ASP A 359 0.95 5.34 -10.89
CA ASP A 359 0.62 5.52 -12.29
C ASP A 359 -0.87 5.29 -12.53
N VAL A 360 -1.43 6.09 -13.42
CA VAL A 360 -2.83 6.01 -13.84
C VAL A 360 -2.88 5.83 -15.34
N THR A 361 -3.69 4.89 -15.81
CA THR A 361 -3.84 4.57 -17.23
C THR A 361 -5.15 5.12 -17.76
N SER A 362 -5.07 5.90 -18.83
CA SER A 362 -6.26 6.30 -19.59
C SER A 362 -6.69 5.15 -20.50
N VAL A 363 -7.95 4.77 -20.43
CA VAL A 363 -8.55 3.67 -21.18
C VAL A 363 -9.75 4.20 -21.95
N ARG A 364 -9.69 4.21 -23.28
CA ARG A 364 -10.82 4.60 -24.13
C ARG A 364 -11.41 3.40 -24.83
N ASN A 365 -12.74 3.30 -24.83
CA ASN A 365 -13.45 2.27 -25.57
C ASN A 365 -13.81 2.69 -27.00
N SER A 366 -14.42 1.77 -27.75
CA SER A 366 -14.94 2.02 -29.11
C SER A 366 -16.08 3.05 -29.18
N ASN A 367 -16.75 3.36 -28.08
CA ASN A 367 -17.82 4.37 -28.03
C ASN A 367 -17.27 5.78 -27.81
N GLY A 368 -15.98 5.91 -27.51
CA GLY A 368 -15.34 7.17 -27.13
C GLY A 368 -15.38 7.48 -25.63
N ASP A 369 -15.97 6.61 -24.81
CA ASP A 369 -15.94 6.78 -23.35
C ASP A 369 -14.52 6.54 -22.85
N THR A 370 -14.11 7.28 -21.82
CA THR A 370 -12.78 7.15 -21.19
C THR A 370 -12.92 6.83 -19.71
N MET A 371 -12.18 5.82 -19.24
CA MET A 371 -11.99 5.48 -17.84
C MET A 371 -10.51 5.64 -17.45
N TYR A 372 -10.24 5.86 -16.18
CA TYR A 372 -8.90 5.94 -15.62
C TYR A 372 -8.69 4.77 -14.67
N SER A 373 -7.67 3.97 -14.95
CA SER A 373 -7.36 2.73 -14.24
C SER A 373 -6.07 2.86 -13.45
N PHE A 374 -6.04 2.36 -12.23
CA PHE A 374 -4.80 2.24 -11.44
C PHE A 374 -4.39 0.78 -11.21
N LEU A 375 -5.23 -0.19 -11.57
CA LEU A 375 -5.03 -1.59 -11.19
C LEU A 375 -4.88 -2.52 -12.39
N SER A 376 -5.96 -2.78 -13.13
CA SER A 376 -5.99 -3.85 -14.12
C SER A 376 -6.96 -3.65 -15.27
N LEU A 377 -6.61 -4.22 -16.42
CA LEU A 377 -7.51 -4.43 -17.56
C LEU A 377 -7.55 -5.91 -17.91
N GLU A 378 -8.74 -6.43 -18.20
CA GLU A 378 -8.96 -7.87 -18.34
C GLU A 378 -9.77 -8.19 -19.59
N TRP A 379 -9.39 -9.29 -20.25
CA TRP A 379 -10.14 -9.92 -21.34
C TRP A 379 -9.97 -11.44 -21.30
N ALA A 380 -10.74 -12.14 -22.15
CA ALA A 380 -10.74 -13.59 -22.30
C ALA A 380 -11.14 -14.30 -20.99
N PHE A 381 -10.42 -15.35 -20.60
CA PHE A 381 -10.76 -16.17 -19.43
C PHE A 381 -10.87 -15.35 -18.13
N ILE A 382 -10.03 -14.31 -17.96
CA ILE A 382 -9.95 -13.55 -16.71
C ILE A 382 -11.15 -12.63 -16.53
N ALA A 383 -11.49 -11.81 -17.52
CA ALA A 383 -12.69 -10.96 -17.48
C ALA A 383 -13.97 -11.77 -17.25
N ASP A 384 -14.04 -12.94 -17.87
CA ASP A 384 -15.14 -13.86 -17.68
C ASP A 384 -15.22 -14.39 -16.24
N VAL A 385 -14.08 -14.77 -15.66
CA VAL A 385 -13.99 -15.22 -14.26
C VAL A 385 -14.40 -14.09 -13.30
N ASP A 386 -13.90 -12.89 -13.52
CA ASP A 386 -14.14 -11.74 -12.66
C ASP A 386 -15.64 -11.37 -12.65
N LEU A 387 -16.22 -11.13 -13.82
CA LEU A 387 -17.64 -10.79 -13.95
C LEU A 387 -18.57 -11.92 -13.50
N ASP A 388 -18.24 -13.17 -13.83
CA ASP A 388 -19.05 -14.31 -13.38
C ASP A 388 -18.90 -14.54 -11.86
N SER A 389 -17.83 -14.06 -11.22
CA SER A 389 -17.63 -14.24 -9.77
C SER A 389 -18.51 -13.34 -8.91
N GLU A 390 -19.13 -12.30 -9.50
CA GLU A 390 -20.03 -11.38 -8.79
C GLU A 390 -21.21 -12.07 -8.12
N LYS A 391 -21.74 -13.16 -8.72
CA LYS A 391 -22.80 -13.97 -8.10
C LYS A 391 -22.35 -14.70 -6.81
N TYR A 392 -21.05 -14.73 -6.53
CA TYR A 392 -20.43 -15.36 -5.37
C TYR A 392 -19.81 -14.35 -4.40
N ARG A 393 -20.17 -13.06 -4.48
CA ARG A 393 -19.57 -11.98 -3.68
C ARG A 393 -19.58 -12.24 -2.16
N ALA A 394 -20.56 -12.99 -1.66
CA ALA A 394 -20.67 -13.40 -0.26
C ALA A 394 -19.49 -14.28 0.24
N PHE A 395 -18.74 -14.92 -0.66
CA PHE A 395 -17.58 -15.73 -0.33
C PHE A 395 -16.26 -14.93 -0.24
N GLY A 396 -16.32 -13.59 -0.34
CA GLY A 396 -15.12 -12.75 -0.32
C GLY A 396 -14.16 -13.10 -1.45
N GLY A 397 -12.85 -13.09 -1.19
CA GLY A 397 -11.83 -13.41 -2.21
C GLY A 397 -11.95 -14.82 -2.80
N ALA A 398 -12.50 -15.79 -2.05
CA ALA A 398 -12.68 -17.16 -2.56
C ALA A 398 -13.62 -17.24 -3.79
N ARG A 399 -14.42 -16.20 -4.05
CA ARG A 399 -15.28 -16.09 -5.24
C ARG A 399 -14.50 -16.29 -6.55
N PHE A 400 -13.25 -15.81 -6.61
CA PHE A 400 -12.43 -15.88 -7.81
C PHE A 400 -11.98 -17.31 -8.08
N ALA A 401 -11.55 -18.03 -7.03
CA ALA A 401 -11.19 -19.43 -7.13
C ALA A 401 -12.39 -20.30 -7.55
N ILE A 402 -13.58 -20.06 -6.97
CA ILE A 402 -14.82 -20.75 -7.34
C ILE A 402 -15.16 -20.53 -8.82
N SER A 403 -15.20 -19.26 -9.24
CA SER A 403 -15.51 -18.88 -10.63
C SER A 403 -14.50 -19.48 -11.62
N THR A 404 -13.21 -19.44 -11.28
CA THR A 404 -12.11 -20.05 -12.04
C THR A 404 -12.32 -21.55 -12.26
N VAL A 405 -12.62 -22.30 -11.20
CA VAL A 405 -12.86 -23.75 -11.28
C VAL A 405 -14.07 -24.03 -12.17
N MET A 406 -15.17 -23.31 -11.97
CA MET A 406 -16.37 -23.48 -12.78
C MET A 406 -16.11 -23.18 -14.26
N LYS A 407 -15.37 -22.11 -14.55
CA LYS A 407 -15.05 -21.71 -15.92
C LYS A 407 -14.13 -22.73 -16.60
N LEU A 408 -13.14 -23.26 -15.89
CA LEU A 408 -12.21 -24.27 -16.42
C LEU A 408 -12.91 -25.60 -16.80
N LEU A 409 -13.98 -25.95 -16.07
CA LEU A 409 -14.81 -27.14 -16.32
C LEU A 409 -15.91 -26.92 -17.37
N SER A 410 -16.28 -25.66 -17.65
CA SER A 410 -17.32 -25.30 -18.61
C SER A 410 -16.89 -25.50 -20.08
N ARG A 411 -17.83 -25.26 -21.02
CA ARG A 411 -17.53 -25.34 -22.46
C ARG A 411 -16.45 -24.34 -22.83
N ARG A 412 -15.48 -24.78 -23.63
CA ARG A 412 -14.36 -23.95 -24.07
C ARG A 412 -14.87 -22.80 -24.94
N GLN A 413 -14.77 -21.59 -24.42
CA GLN A 413 -14.91 -20.37 -25.20
C GLN A 413 -13.59 -20.09 -25.93
N GLN A 414 -13.70 -19.64 -27.18
CA GLN A 414 -12.56 -19.21 -27.97
C GLN A 414 -12.59 -17.70 -28.02
N TYR A 415 -11.48 -17.07 -27.67
CA TYR A 415 -11.29 -15.63 -27.79
C TYR A 415 -10.27 -15.41 -28.88
N SER A 416 -10.54 -14.46 -29.77
CA SER A 416 -9.67 -14.08 -30.87
C SER A 416 -9.70 -12.56 -30.98
N GLY A 417 -8.57 -11.98 -31.36
CA GLY A 417 -8.44 -10.55 -31.48
C GLY A 417 -7.03 -10.14 -31.92
N THR A 418 -6.81 -8.84 -31.87
CA THR A 418 -5.55 -8.20 -32.20
C THR A 418 -5.11 -7.33 -31.03
N LEU A 419 -3.90 -7.59 -30.52
CA LEU A 419 -3.21 -6.74 -29.56
C LEU A 419 -2.09 -6.02 -30.29
N ARG A 420 -2.04 -4.69 -30.18
CA ARG A 420 -0.88 -3.89 -30.57
C ARG A 420 -0.31 -3.22 -29.34
N TYR A 421 1.00 -3.20 -29.18
CA TYR A 421 1.65 -2.56 -28.04
C TYR A 421 2.96 -1.88 -28.46
N LEU A 422 3.36 -0.85 -27.72
CA LEU A 422 4.60 -0.14 -27.95
C LEU A 422 5.81 -0.98 -27.48
N SER A 423 6.85 -1.09 -28.32
CA SER A 423 8.08 -1.80 -27.96
C SER A 423 8.79 -1.11 -26.79
N SER A 424 9.15 -1.89 -25.76
CA SER A 424 9.86 -1.35 -24.59
C SER A 424 11.38 -1.27 -24.77
N ASP A 425 11.94 -1.89 -25.81
CA ASP A 425 13.38 -1.89 -26.09
C ASP A 425 13.92 -0.50 -26.50
N ALA A 426 13.01 0.43 -26.79
CA ALA A 426 13.35 1.81 -27.13
C ALA A 426 13.47 2.75 -25.90
N ASP A 427 13.15 2.29 -24.69
CA ASP A 427 12.94 3.18 -23.54
C ASP A 427 13.62 2.68 -22.26
N THR A 428 14.89 3.08 -22.09
CA THR A 428 15.69 2.80 -20.89
C THR A 428 15.47 3.81 -19.75
N GLN A 429 14.71 4.89 -20.01
CA GLN A 429 14.31 5.87 -19.00
C GLN A 429 12.80 5.79 -18.79
N PRO A 430 12.25 5.98 -17.58
CA PRO A 430 10.80 6.09 -17.37
C PRO A 430 10.23 7.31 -18.12
N PRO A 431 8.93 7.30 -18.49
CA PRO A 431 8.34 8.42 -19.21
C PRO A 431 8.40 9.67 -18.34
N ALA A 432 8.53 10.84 -18.97
CA ALA A 432 8.37 12.10 -18.24
C ALA A 432 7.02 12.10 -17.52
N LYS A 433 7.01 12.56 -16.26
CA LYS A 433 5.77 12.67 -15.49
C LYS A 433 4.82 13.59 -16.23
N TYR A 434 3.53 13.27 -16.20
CA TYR A 434 2.52 13.99 -16.95
C TYR A 434 2.53 15.51 -16.64
N HIS A 435 2.80 15.89 -15.38
CA HIS A 435 2.86 17.29 -14.94
C HIS A 435 4.20 17.99 -15.25
N GLU A 436 5.24 17.24 -15.61
CA GLU A 436 6.57 17.76 -15.93
C GLU A 436 6.77 17.95 -17.45
N ALA A 437 5.88 17.37 -18.27
CA ALA A 437 5.92 17.52 -19.72
C ALA A 437 5.64 18.98 -20.14
N PRO A 438 6.50 19.63 -20.94
CA PRO A 438 6.30 21.01 -21.37
C PRO A 438 5.05 21.10 -22.25
N ARG A 439 4.01 21.75 -21.74
CA ARG A 439 2.82 22.10 -22.55
C ARG A 439 3.24 23.17 -23.55
N GLY A 440 3.15 22.84 -24.83
CA GLY A 440 3.40 23.81 -25.90
C GLY A 440 2.52 25.06 -25.71
N ASP A 441 3.13 26.22 -25.88
CA ASP A 441 2.53 27.55 -25.72
C ASP A 441 1.49 27.79 -26.84
N SER A 442 0.33 27.14 -26.74
CA SER A 442 -0.78 27.29 -27.69
C SER A 442 -1.77 28.31 -27.14
N THR A 443 -1.72 29.51 -27.71
CA THR A 443 -2.63 30.64 -27.45
C THR A 443 -4.02 30.46 -28.09
N ALA A 444 -4.45 29.24 -28.38
CA ALA A 444 -5.78 28.95 -28.92
C ALA A 444 -6.72 28.45 -27.80
N PRO A 445 -7.91 29.05 -27.61
CA PRO A 445 -8.90 28.52 -26.68
C PRO A 445 -9.57 27.31 -27.33
N SER A 446 -8.92 26.14 -27.25
CA SER A 446 -9.59 24.88 -27.57
C SER A 446 -10.41 24.44 -26.36
N LYS A 447 -11.59 23.91 -26.67
CA LYS A 447 -12.69 23.61 -25.76
C LYS A 447 -12.21 22.79 -24.55
N GLU A 448 -12.90 22.94 -23.42
CA GLU A 448 -12.70 22.34 -22.08
C GLU A 448 -12.54 20.79 -22.03
N ALA A 449 -12.42 20.10 -23.17
CA ALA A 449 -12.15 18.68 -23.34
C ALA A 449 -10.66 18.32 -23.59
N GLU A 450 -9.79 19.28 -23.92
CA GLU A 450 -8.39 18.99 -24.36
C GLU A 450 -7.33 19.01 -23.23
N THR A 451 -7.71 19.11 -21.96
CA THR A 451 -6.74 19.18 -20.86
C THR A 451 -6.49 17.86 -20.12
N ARG A 452 -7.33 16.83 -20.26
CA ARG A 452 -7.17 15.55 -19.55
C ARG A 452 -6.04 14.71 -20.17
N PRO A 453 -5.47 13.72 -19.45
CA PRO A 453 -4.41 12.89 -20.00
C PRO A 453 -4.87 12.23 -21.31
N ALA A 454 -4.28 12.67 -22.41
CA ALA A 454 -4.67 12.24 -23.74
C ALA A 454 -4.05 10.88 -24.06
N LEU A 455 -4.68 10.13 -24.97
CA LEU A 455 -4.13 8.89 -25.53
C LEU A 455 -3.03 9.18 -26.57
N ALA A 456 -2.15 10.15 -26.30
CA ALA A 456 -1.21 10.70 -27.27
C ALA A 456 -0.37 9.61 -27.94
N CYS A 457 0.05 8.58 -27.19
CA CYS A 457 0.77 7.43 -27.72
C CYS A 457 -0.06 6.61 -28.73
N CYS A 458 -1.36 6.44 -28.49
CA CYS A 458 -2.26 5.72 -29.40
C CYS A 458 -2.77 6.58 -30.56
N GLU A 459 -2.75 7.90 -30.43
CA GLU A 459 -3.21 8.87 -31.43
C GLU A 459 -2.09 9.32 -32.39
N ALA A 460 -0.81 9.11 -32.03
CA ALA A 460 0.32 9.31 -32.92
C ALA A 460 0.19 8.41 -34.16
N GLN A 461 -0.08 9.02 -35.32
CA GLN A 461 -0.12 8.28 -36.59
C GLN A 461 1.25 7.65 -36.86
N PRO A 462 1.32 6.41 -37.40
CA PRO A 462 2.58 5.87 -37.88
C PRO A 462 3.17 6.85 -38.92
N PRO A 463 4.47 7.14 -38.89
CA PRO A 463 5.06 8.10 -39.81
C PRO A 463 4.74 7.68 -41.25
N SER A 464 4.06 8.57 -41.98
CA SER A 464 3.84 8.38 -43.41
C SER A 464 5.20 8.21 -44.06
N ALA A 465 5.38 7.14 -44.84
CA ALA A 465 6.60 6.88 -45.58
C ALA A 465 6.89 8.06 -46.52
N LYS A 466 7.69 9.03 -46.03
CA LYS A 466 8.42 10.13 -46.69
C LYS A 466 8.49 11.37 -45.78
N SER A 467 9.35 11.33 -44.78
CA SER A 467 9.98 12.56 -44.27
C SER A 467 11.44 12.25 -43.91
N THR A 468 12.31 12.35 -44.90
CA THR A 468 13.75 12.49 -44.68
C THR A 468 14.02 13.89 -44.13
N GLY A 469 13.99 14.02 -42.80
CA GLY A 469 14.34 15.23 -42.07
C GLY A 469 15.10 14.86 -40.81
N SER A 470 16.37 15.23 -40.75
CA SER A 470 17.29 14.98 -39.65
C SER A 470 16.81 15.68 -38.37
N GLY A 471 16.38 14.88 -37.40
CA GLY A 471 16.03 15.26 -36.03
C GLY A 471 15.63 13.99 -35.27
N SER A 472 16.52 13.48 -34.44
CA SER A 472 16.42 12.15 -33.80
C SER A 472 15.37 12.13 -32.68
N HIS A 473 14.18 11.63 -32.98
CA HIS A 473 13.39 10.84 -32.04
C HIS A 473 13.32 9.43 -32.61
N ALA A 474 13.81 8.44 -31.85
CA ALA A 474 13.62 7.03 -32.19
C ALA A 474 12.11 6.78 -32.32
N GLY A 475 11.66 6.38 -33.50
CA GLY A 475 10.23 6.23 -33.77
C GLY A 475 9.65 5.09 -32.93
N ASP A 476 8.56 5.38 -32.24
CA ASP A 476 7.74 4.44 -31.47
C ASP A 476 7.34 3.21 -32.31
N GLU A 477 8.08 2.10 -32.16
CA GLU A 477 7.82 0.86 -32.89
C GLU A 477 6.68 0.08 -32.23
N TRP A 478 5.58 -0.13 -32.97
CA TRP A 478 4.42 -0.89 -32.50
C TRP A 478 4.52 -2.34 -32.94
N ASN A 479 4.51 -3.24 -31.96
CA ASN A 479 4.39 -4.67 -32.17
C ASN A 479 2.93 -5.10 -32.27
N GLU A 480 2.64 -6.16 -33.02
CA GLU A 480 1.31 -6.73 -33.16
C GLU A 480 1.31 -8.23 -32.88
N ILE A 481 0.37 -8.67 -32.04
CA ILE A 481 0.06 -10.07 -31.79
C ILE A 481 -1.41 -10.30 -32.15
N SER A 482 -1.62 -11.14 -33.15
CA SER A 482 -2.96 -11.56 -33.60
C SER A 482 -3.10 -13.08 -33.44
N GLY A 483 -4.28 -13.53 -33.02
CA GLY A 483 -4.57 -14.96 -32.92
C GLY A 483 -5.56 -15.30 -31.82
N PRO A 484 -5.72 -16.61 -31.54
CA PRO A 484 -6.51 -17.02 -30.40
C PRO A 484 -5.79 -16.64 -29.10
N PHE A 485 -6.53 -15.99 -28.21
CA PHE A 485 -6.12 -15.70 -26.85
C PHE A 485 -6.92 -16.55 -25.87
N HIS A 486 -6.30 -16.85 -24.73
CA HIS A 486 -6.96 -17.53 -23.62
C HIS A 486 -6.91 -16.71 -22.35
N VAL A 487 -5.83 -15.97 -22.16
CA VAL A 487 -5.65 -15.06 -21.05
C VAL A 487 -5.09 -13.76 -21.60
N PHE A 488 -5.73 -12.65 -21.22
CA PHE A 488 -5.21 -11.31 -21.34
C PHE A 488 -5.48 -10.63 -20.00
N TRP A 489 -4.40 -10.28 -19.30
CA TRP A 489 -4.48 -9.57 -18.04
C TRP A 489 -3.38 -8.51 -18.01
N ALA A 490 -3.79 -7.27 -18.06
CA ALA A 490 -2.90 -6.14 -18.08
C ALA A 490 -2.93 -5.50 -16.68
N MET A 491 -1.78 -5.20 -16.09
CA MET A 491 -1.63 -4.74 -14.72
C MET A 491 -0.78 -3.47 -14.62
N SER A 492 -1.18 -2.51 -13.78
CA SER A 492 -0.34 -1.38 -13.37
C SER A 492 0.48 -1.67 -12.11
N VAL A 493 0.03 -2.62 -11.29
CA VAL A 493 0.64 -2.96 -10.00
C VAL A 493 0.87 -4.46 -9.89
N SER A 494 1.62 -4.89 -8.88
CA SER A 494 2.06 -6.29 -8.77
C SER A 494 0.94 -7.28 -8.49
N HIS A 495 -0.08 -6.88 -7.72
CA HIS A 495 -1.15 -7.76 -7.27
C HIS A 495 -2.53 -7.34 -7.80
N ALA A 496 -3.32 -8.30 -8.28
CA ALA A 496 -4.74 -8.12 -8.54
C ALA A 496 -5.62 -8.45 -7.32
N ALA A 497 -5.10 -9.29 -6.43
CA ALA A 497 -5.69 -9.62 -5.13
C ALA A 497 -4.61 -10.12 -4.16
N SER A 498 -4.97 -10.39 -2.90
CA SER A 498 -4.03 -10.90 -1.89
C SER A 498 -3.32 -12.20 -2.27
N ASP A 499 -3.93 -13.03 -3.12
CA ASP A 499 -3.44 -14.32 -3.63
C ASP A 499 -3.17 -14.28 -5.15
N GLY A 500 -3.17 -13.08 -5.74
CA GLY A 500 -3.00 -12.86 -7.17
C GLY A 500 -1.81 -11.97 -7.47
N HIS A 501 -0.57 -12.46 -7.29
CA HIS A 501 0.67 -11.74 -7.58
C HIS A 501 0.99 -11.81 -9.08
N ILE A 502 0.18 -11.13 -9.90
CA ILE A 502 0.13 -11.26 -11.37
C ILE A 502 1.37 -10.69 -12.07
N ALA A 503 1.91 -9.57 -11.58
CA ALA A 503 3.06 -8.89 -12.20
C ALA A 503 4.18 -8.65 -11.16
N PRO A 504 4.97 -9.68 -10.81
CA PRO A 504 5.94 -9.56 -9.71
C PRO A 504 7.02 -8.48 -9.86
N GLY A 505 7.32 -8.08 -11.10
CA GLY A 505 8.28 -7.01 -11.41
C GLY A 505 7.64 -5.64 -11.65
N ALA A 506 6.35 -5.46 -11.37
CA ALA A 506 5.68 -4.17 -11.53
C ALA A 506 6.06 -3.20 -10.41
N ALA A 507 6.65 -2.06 -10.77
CA ALA A 507 6.64 -0.89 -9.91
C ALA A 507 5.30 -0.14 -10.07
N MET A 508 5.01 0.78 -9.16
CA MET A 508 3.74 1.52 -9.18
C MET A 508 3.87 2.87 -9.88
N ASP A 509 5.10 3.28 -10.18
CA ASP A 509 5.53 4.63 -10.54
C ASP A 509 6.58 4.63 -11.67
N ASP A 510 6.63 3.56 -12.46
CA ASP A 510 7.60 3.41 -13.56
C ASP A 510 7.06 3.86 -14.93
N GLY A 511 5.78 4.25 -14.99
CA GLY A 511 5.06 4.68 -16.16
C GLY A 511 4.75 3.56 -17.15
N TYR A 512 4.79 2.30 -16.74
CA TYR A 512 4.52 1.14 -17.58
C TYR A 512 3.29 0.34 -17.15
N TYR A 513 2.83 -0.48 -18.08
CA TYR A 513 1.81 -1.49 -17.93
C TYR A 513 2.38 -2.87 -18.24
N TYR A 514 1.92 -3.88 -17.52
CA TYR A 514 2.42 -5.25 -17.60
C TYR A 514 1.34 -6.16 -18.17
N LEU A 515 1.51 -6.57 -19.43
CA LEU A 515 0.57 -7.43 -20.15
C LEU A 515 0.93 -8.91 -19.95
N MET A 516 0.16 -9.62 -19.14
CA MET A 516 0.23 -11.08 -19.04
C MET A 516 -0.67 -11.73 -20.09
N LEU A 517 -0.08 -12.53 -20.98
CA LEU A 517 -0.75 -13.16 -22.10
C LEU A 517 -0.57 -14.68 -22.09
N MET A 518 -1.61 -15.39 -22.50
CA MET A 518 -1.52 -16.77 -22.98
C MET A 518 -2.20 -16.86 -24.35
N ALA A 519 -1.38 -16.86 -25.41
CA ALA A 519 -1.82 -17.01 -26.80
C ALA A 519 -1.55 -18.43 -27.33
N GLY A 520 -2.23 -18.81 -28.41
CA GLY A 520 -2.06 -20.11 -29.06
C GLY A 520 -3.08 -21.17 -28.61
N PRO A 521 -2.78 -22.48 -28.70
CA PRO A 521 -3.78 -23.52 -28.43
C PRO A 521 -4.09 -23.68 -26.94
N PHE A 522 -5.39 -23.68 -26.60
CA PHE A 522 -5.85 -23.89 -25.23
C PHE A 522 -5.40 -25.22 -24.64
N SER A 523 -4.95 -25.15 -23.40
CA SER A 523 -4.69 -26.32 -22.56
C SER A 523 -5.16 -26.04 -21.14
N ARG A 524 -6.07 -26.90 -20.64
CA ARG A 524 -6.54 -26.83 -19.24
C ARG A 524 -5.39 -27.01 -18.26
N MET A 525 -4.46 -27.90 -18.57
CA MET A 525 -3.29 -28.15 -17.74
C MET A 525 -2.40 -26.91 -17.66
N ASN A 526 -2.23 -26.18 -18.78
CA ASN A 526 -1.44 -24.95 -18.79
C ASN A 526 -2.12 -23.82 -18.00
N HIS A 527 -3.45 -23.72 -18.04
CA HIS A 527 -4.20 -22.81 -17.17
C HIS A 527 -4.02 -23.19 -15.70
N LEU A 528 -4.18 -24.46 -15.35
CA LEU A 528 -3.99 -24.93 -13.97
C LEU A 528 -2.57 -24.63 -13.46
N ARG A 529 -1.54 -24.85 -14.28
CA ARG A 529 -0.15 -24.52 -13.95
C ARG A 529 0.10 -23.03 -13.78
N MET A 530 -0.58 -22.19 -14.57
CA MET A 530 -0.54 -20.74 -14.42
C MET A 530 -1.21 -20.35 -13.10
N LEU A 531 -2.44 -20.81 -12.85
CA LEU A 531 -3.22 -20.51 -11.65
C LEU A 531 -2.50 -20.91 -10.35
N MET A 532 -1.88 -22.09 -10.32
CA MET A 532 -1.09 -22.57 -9.19
C MET A 532 0.16 -21.71 -8.89
N GLY A 533 0.61 -20.91 -9.86
CA GLY A 533 1.76 -20.03 -9.72
C GLY A 533 1.41 -18.56 -9.46
N LEU A 534 0.13 -18.20 -9.35
CA LEU A 534 -0.29 -16.80 -9.17
C LEU A 534 0.10 -16.25 -7.80
N ASP A 535 -0.21 -16.96 -6.72
CA ASP A 535 0.06 -16.51 -5.33
C ASP A 535 1.56 -16.22 -5.11
N ALA A 536 2.43 -17.11 -5.59
CA ALA A 536 3.88 -16.96 -5.48
C ALA A 536 4.51 -16.13 -6.62
N GLY A 537 3.76 -15.68 -7.62
CA GLY A 537 4.31 -15.04 -8.83
C GLY A 537 5.10 -15.97 -9.78
N SER A 538 5.28 -17.25 -9.44
CA SER A 538 6.07 -18.22 -10.22
C SER A 538 5.49 -18.61 -11.58
N HIS A 539 4.28 -18.15 -11.90
CA HIS A 539 3.62 -18.38 -13.18
C HIS A 539 4.32 -17.68 -14.36
N VAL A 540 5.03 -16.57 -14.11
CA VAL A 540 5.80 -15.84 -15.14
C VAL A 540 6.93 -16.70 -15.72
N GLY A 541 7.48 -17.64 -14.94
CA GLY A 541 8.51 -18.58 -15.41
C GLY A 541 7.97 -19.75 -16.25
N LYS A 542 6.67 -19.81 -16.55
CA LYS A 542 6.08 -20.91 -17.31
C LYS A 542 6.14 -20.62 -18.82
N PRO A 543 6.56 -21.56 -19.68
CA PRO A 543 6.73 -21.32 -21.13
C PRO A 543 5.47 -20.83 -21.86
N GLN A 544 4.28 -21.10 -21.32
CA GLN A 544 3.02 -20.67 -21.92
C GLN A 544 2.59 -19.23 -21.54
N VAL A 545 3.26 -18.61 -20.57
CA VAL A 545 2.93 -17.26 -20.08
C VAL A 545 3.92 -16.29 -20.70
N GLN A 546 3.40 -15.23 -21.29
CA GLN A 546 4.20 -14.09 -21.74
C GLN A 546 3.88 -12.90 -20.85
N LEU A 547 4.90 -12.17 -20.42
CA LEU A 547 4.75 -10.92 -19.67
C LEU A 547 5.46 -9.82 -20.47
N ILE A 548 4.69 -8.84 -20.94
CA ILE A 548 5.18 -7.75 -21.79
C ILE A 548 5.03 -6.44 -21.05
N ARG A 549 6.13 -5.70 -20.87
CA ARG A 549 6.11 -4.33 -20.37
C ARG A 549 5.92 -3.35 -21.53
N THR A 550 4.97 -2.43 -21.41
CA THR A 550 4.66 -1.41 -22.43
C THR A 550 4.07 -0.15 -21.79
N ARG A 551 4.19 1.02 -22.43
CA ARG A 551 3.50 2.25 -22.00
C ARG A 551 2.12 2.43 -22.61
N ALA A 552 1.89 1.80 -23.76
CA ALA A 552 0.65 1.94 -24.50
C ALA A 552 0.31 0.65 -25.23
N PHE A 553 -0.98 0.38 -25.35
CA PHE A 553 -1.47 -0.73 -26.14
C PHE A 553 -2.88 -0.47 -26.66
N THR A 554 -3.25 -1.17 -27.72
CA THR A 554 -4.62 -1.26 -28.20
C THR A 554 -5.02 -2.72 -28.26
N LEU A 555 -6.18 -3.05 -27.70
CA LEU A 555 -6.77 -4.37 -27.76
C LEU A 555 -8.06 -4.30 -28.57
N ARG A 556 -8.22 -5.15 -29.58
CA ARG A 556 -9.46 -5.28 -30.33
C ARG A 556 -9.90 -6.74 -30.34
N THR A 557 -11.10 -7.02 -29.84
CA THR A 557 -11.70 -8.35 -29.89
C THR A 557 -12.37 -8.58 -31.24
N ASP A 558 -12.29 -9.80 -31.77
CA ASP A 558 -12.99 -10.17 -33.02
C ASP A 558 -14.49 -10.38 -32.76
N ASN A 559 -14.84 -10.78 -31.53
CA ASN A 559 -16.21 -10.96 -31.09
C ASN A 559 -16.65 -9.77 -30.24
N ALA A 560 -17.65 -9.01 -30.72
CA ALA A 560 -18.20 -7.87 -30.02
C ALA A 560 -18.96 -8.23 -28.72
N ALA A 561 -19.32 -9.50 -28.53
CA ALA A 561 -19.94 -9.96 -27.29
C ALA A 561 -18.91 -10.31 -26.20
N ASP A 562 -17.61 -10.30 -26.52
CA ASP A 562 -16.57 -10.54 -25.52
C ASP A 562 -16.61 -9.46 -24.43
N ARG A 563 -16.31 -9.89 -23.20
CA ARG A 563 -16.36 -9.03 -22.02
C ARG A 563 -14.99 -8.45 -21.75
N LEU A 564 -14.97 -7.16 -21.48
CA LEU A 564 -13.78 -6.39 -21.11
C LEU A 564 -14.02 -5.78 -19.73
N CYS A 565 -13.00 -5.82 -18.88
CA CYS A 565 -13.04 -5.18 -17.56
C CYS A 565 -11.90 -4.18 -17.39
N VAL A 566 -12.18 -3.14 -16.62
CA VAL A 566 -11.22 -2.12 -16.17
C VAL A 566 -11.40 -1.98 -14.66
N ASP A 567 -10.36 -2.24 -13.88
CA ASP A 567 -10.35 -2.27 -12.41
C ASP A 567 -11.50 -3.10 -11.79
N GLY A 568 -11.88 -4.19 -12.46
CA GLY A 568 -12.97 -5.08 -12.06
C GLY A 568 -14.38 -4.63 -12.47
N GLU A 569 -14.50 -3.50 -13.17
CA GLU A 569 -15.77 -2.99 -13.70
C GLU A 569 -15.90 -3.28 -15.19
N ARG A 570 -17.10 -3.67 -15.63
CA ARG A 570 -17.35 -3.96 -17.04
C ARG A 570 -17.22 -2.68 -17.89
N PHE A 571 -16.44 -2.76 -18.96
CA PHE A 571 -16.32 -1.67 -19.92
C PHE A 571 -16.81 -2.09 -21.31
N ALA A 572 -17.38 -1.14 -22.06
CA ALA A 572 -17.94 -1.44 -23.37
C ALA A 572 -16.84 -1.80 -24.37
N GLY A 573 -17.11 -2.80 -25.22
CA GLY A 573 -16.21 -3.28 -26.27
C GLY A 573 -16.76 -3.05 -27.67
N PRO A 574 -16.02 -3.43 -28.73
CA PRO A 574 -14.97 -4.48 -28.73
C PRO A 574 -13.52 -4.00 -28.61
N GLN A 575 -13.27 -2.70 -28.44
CA GLN A 575 -11.91 -2.17 -28.53
C GLN A 575 -11.55 -1.31 -27.32
N LEU A 576 -10.30 -1.43 -26.87
CA LEU A 576 -9.66 -0.57 -25.89
C LEU A 576 -8.41 0.09 -26.49
N GLN A 577 -8.21 1.36 -26.16
CA GLN A 577 -6.97 2.11 -26.39
C GLN A 577 -6.46 2.59 -25.03
N CYS A 578 -5.21 2.28 -24.73
CA CYS A 578 -4.65 2.43 -23.39
C CYS A 578 -3.32 3.17 -23.43
N THR A 579 -3.14 4.15 -22.54
CA THR A 579 -1.86 4.83 -22.33
C THR A 579 -1.63 5.01 -20.83
N ALA A 580 -0.49 4.54 -20.35
CA ALA A 580 -0.06 4.72 -18.97
C ALA A 580 0.48 6.15 -18.79
N HIS A 581 0.13 6.78 -17.68
CA HIS A 581 0.61 8.10 -17.30
C HIS A 581 1.27 8.01 -15.94
N SER A 582 2.50 8.51 -15.86
CA SER A 582 3.12 8.77 -14.57
C SER A 582 2.50 10.04 -13.98
N VAL A 583 1.54 9.83 -13.09
CA VAL A 583 0.81 10.87 -12.36
C VAL A 583 1.19 10.70 -10.90
N ALA A 584 1.53 11.80 -10.22
CA ALA A 584 1.86 11.76 -8.80
C ALA A 584 0.59 11.58 -7.94
N CYS A 585 -0.09 10.44 -8.07
CA CYS A 585 -1.14 10.03 -7.14
C CYS A 585 -0.48 9.43 -5.90
N SER A 586 -0.57 10.11 -4.77
CA SER A 586 0.08 9.71 -3.52
C SER A 586 -0.67 8.54 -2.83
N ALA A 587 -0.10 7.34 -2.78
CA ALA A 587 -0.56 6.23 -1.93
C ALA A 587 0.34 6.04 -0.69
N SER A 588 -0.24 5.99 0.51
CA SER A 588 0.54 5.93 1.76
C SER A 588 1.16 4.55 1.99
N GLN A 589 2.49 4.48 2.08
CA GLN A 589 3.29 3.28 2.36
C GLN A 589 4.31 3.60 3.45
N ARG A 590 4.70 2.64 4.30
CA ARG A 590 5.77 2.88 5.29
C ARG A 590 7.06 3.31 4.57
N ALA A 591 7.72 4.36 5.06
CA ALA A 591 9.04 4.73 4.59
C ALA A 591 10.01 3.56 4.81
N ASP A 592 10.77 3.20 3.77
CA ASP A 592 11.76 2.14 3.86
C ASP A 592 12.72 2.42 5.02
N ARG A 593 13.01 1.39 5.82
CA ARG A 593 14.15 1.50 6.75
C ARG A 593 15.38 1.59 5.88
N GLY A 594 15.84 2.81 5.60
CA GLY A 594 17.03 3.04 4.82
C GLY A 594 18.16 2.13 5.28
N GLU A 595 18.91 1.61 4.31
CA GLU A 595 20.22 1.00 4.48
C GLU A 595 21.18 2.00 5.14
N GLN A 596 20.99 2.27 6.43
CA GLN A 596 21.99 2.87 7.30
C GLN A 596 22.54 1.75 8.16
N GLY A 597 23.46 0.99 7.58
CA GLY A 597 24.09 -0.11 8.30
C GLY A 597 25.05 -0.99 7.52
N GLN A 598 25.96 -0.43 6.72
CA GLN A 598 27.31 -0.97 6.45
C GLN A 598 28.06 -0.14 5.40
N ARG A 599 28.55 1.03 5.83
CA ARG A 599 29.86 1.52 5.38
C ARG A 599 30.67 1.81 6.64
N MET A 600 31.21 0.74 7.22
CA MET A 600 32.39 0.92 8.06
C MET A 600 33.55 1.23 7.13
N SER A 601 34.16 2.39 7.37
CA SER A 601 35.52 2.80 7.03
C SER A 601 36.45 1.70 6.48
N ASP A 602 36.67 1.72 5.16
CA ASP A 602 37.87 1.17 4.52
C ASP A 602 38.98 2.25 4.49
N GLU A 603 39.31 2.80 5.66
CA GLU A 603 40.49 3.64 5.88
C GLU A 603 41.11 3.22 7.20
N ASP A 604 41.95 2.18 7.16
CA ASP A 604 43.06 1.94 8.09
C ASP A 604 43.74 0.61 7.71
N ASP A 605 44.47 0.60 6.59
CA ASP A 605 45.52 -0.41 6.38
C ASP A 605 46.57 0.10 5.38
N ALA A 606 47.24 1.18 5.76
CA ALA A 606 48.41 1.69 5.05
C ALA A 606 49.38 2.43 5.98
N SER A 607 50.00 1.73 6.94
CA SER A 607 51.43 1.93 7.29
C SER A 607 51.87 1.02 8.45
N CYS A 608 52.43 -0.14 8.12
CA CYS A 608 53.47 -0.74 8.96
C CYS A 608 54.36 -1.67 8.12
N ALA A 609 55.15 -1.06 7.22
CA ALA A 609 56.37 -1.65 6.69
C ALA A 609 57.29 -0.54 6.12
N ARG A 610 58.26 -0.15 6.96
CA ARG A 610 59.42 0.74 6.75
C ARG A 610 59.22 2.24 6.88
#